data_AF-A0A8J6IPS2-F1
#
_entry.id   AF-A0A8J6IPS2-F1
#
_cell.length_a   1.000
_cell.length_b   1.000
_cell.length_c   1.000
_cell.angle_alpha   90.00
_cell.angle_beta   90.00
_cell.angle_gamma   90.00
#
_symmetry.space_group_name_H-M   'P 1'
#
loop_
_entity.id
_entity.type
_entity.pdbx_description
1 polymer ?
#
loop_
_entity_poly.entity_id
_entity_poly.type
_entity_poly.pdbx_seq_one_letter_code
_entity_poly.pdbx_strand_id
1 'polypeptide(L)'
;MPNRIIKESVCTSDTLDELSWFEEVVFYRLLVNCDDYGRMDGRAAIVKSRLFPLKSNVTERSITEALNKLSTVGLVTMYEYDGRPYLQLVTWERHQSIRAKKSKYPSPESGVKTSASNRVQVQANAPVIQSNPNPIQSESESNARTRENTPKEGFEQFWTVYPKQYGKPEAMREWTALSPDTALCSKIVATVERQCQSKDWQQENGKYIPNPAKYLRERRWEGVKLPTKRDQASFNAMDLDNDIRPLPLISRGDEHG
;
A
#
# COMPACT_ATOMS: atom_id res chain seq x y z
N MET A 1 10.67 -23.08 -8.26
CA MET A 1 9.76 -22.04 -7.73
C MET A 1 8.85 -22.69 -6.72
N PRO A 2 8.34 -21.98 -5.69
CA PRO A 2 7.33 -22.54 -4.81
C PRO A 2 6.08 -22.91 -5.59
N ASN A 3 5.35 -23.91 -5.12
CA ASN A 3 4.07 -24.30 -5.70
C ASN A 3 3.12 -23.11 -5.70
N ARG A 4 2.52 -22.81 -6.85
CA ARG A 4 1.50 -21.77 -7.00
C ARG A 4 0.13 -22.43 -6.96
N ILE A 5 -0.78 -21.85 -6.19
CA ILE A 5 -2.12 -22.39 -5.99
C ILE A 5 -3.11 -21.61 -6.85
N ILE A 6 -3.83 -22.28 -7.73
CA ILE A 6 -5.00 -21.74 -8.39
C ILE A 6 -6.22 -22.23 -7.61
N LYS A 7 -7.02 -21.30 -7.08
CA LYS A 7 -8.22 -21.61 -6.29
C LYS A 7 -9.42 -21.73 -7.23
N GLU A 8 -10.40 -22.56 -6.89
CA GLU A 8 -11.66 -22.70 -7.66
C GLU A 8 -12.39 -21.37 -7.89
N SER A 9 -12.22 -20.41 -6.99
CA SER A 9 -12.79 -19.06 -7.10
C SER A 9 -12.43 -18.32 -8.39
N VAL A 10 -11.44 -18.78 -9.17
CA VAL A 10 -11.17 -18.21 -10.49
C VAL A 10 -12.33 -18.42 -11.48
N CYS A 11 -13.09 -19.51 -11.33
CA CYS A 11 -14.22 -19.83 -12.22
C CYS A 11 -15.46 -18.96 -11.98
N THR A 12 -15.53 -18.25 -10.85
CA THR A 12 -16.68 -17.42 -10.44
C THR A 12 -16.29 -15.97 -10.17
N SER A 13 -15.11 -15.56 -10.66
CA SER A 13 -14.57 -14.23 -10.42
C SER A 13 -15.08 -13.25 -11.49
N ASP A 14 -15.94 -12.30 -11.09
CA ASP A 14 -16.43 -11.23 -11.98
C ASP A 14 -15.29 -10.49 -12.71
N THR A 15 -14.17 -10.25 -12.03
CA THR A 15 -13.00 -9.59 -12.64
C THR A 15 -12.32 -10.42 -13.73
N LEU A 16 -12.37 -11.76 -13.62
CA LEU A 16 -11.80 -12.66 -14.64
C LEU A 16 -12.77 -12.86 -15.80
N ASP A 17 -14.09 -12.80 -15.53
CA ASP A 17 -15.14 -12.84 -16.56
C ASP A 17 -15.04 -11.66 -17.55
N GLU A 18 -14.48 -10.52 -17.13
CA GLU A 18 -14.19 -9.38 -18.01
C GLU A 18 -13.05 -9.61 -19.02
N LEU A 19 -12.33 -10.73 -18.92
CA LEU A 19 -11.19 -11.06 -19.77
C LEU A 19 -11.58 -11.96 -20.94
N SER A 20 -10.91 -11.77 -22.07
CA SER A 20 -10.87 -12.78 -23.11
C SER A 20 -10.06 -14.01 -22.66
N TRP A 21 -10.29 -15.14 -23.34
CA TRP A 21 -9.53 -16.38 -23.10
C TRP A 21 -8.00 -16.16 -23.13
N PHE A 22 -7.52 -15.27 -24.01
CA PHE A 22 -6.09 -15.03 -24.15
C PHE A 22 -5.54 -14.25 -22.94
N GLU A 23 -6.26 -13.23 -22.50
CA GLU A 23 -5.90 -12.42 -21.33
C GLU A 23 -5.93 -13.24 -20.04
N GLU A 24 -6.93 -14.12 -19.89
CA GLU A 24 -7.01 -15.06 -18.77
C GLU A 24 -5.82 -16.04 -18.77
N VAL A 25 -5.43 -16.56 -19.94
CA VAL A 25 -4.23 -17.39 -20.08
C VAL A 25 -2.95 -16.61 -19.75
N VAL A 26 -2.84 -15.33 -20.13
CA VAL A 26 -1.73 -14.46 -19.73
C VAL A 26 -1.69 -14.35 -18.20
N PHE A 27 -2.83 -14.07 -17.55
CA PHE A 27 -2.91 -13.98 -16.09
C PHE A 27 -2.46 -15.27 -15.39
N TYR A 28 -2.95 -16.43 -15.81
CA TYR A 28 -2.53 -17.71 -15.21
C TYR A 28 -1.05 -18.01 -15.44
N ARG A 29 -0.51 -17.66 -16.61
CA ARG A 29 0.93 -17.81 -16.87
C ARG A 29 1.78 -16.82 -16.08
N LEU A 30 1.26 -15.62 -15.76
CA LEU A 30 1.92 -14.70 -14.83
C LEU A 30 1.98 -15.29 -13.42
N LEU A 31 0.92 -15.91 -12.91
CA LEU A 31 0.90 -16.51 -11.57
C LEU A 31 2.08 -17.47 -11.33
N VAL A 32 2.41 -18.28 -12.34
CA VAL A 32 3.52 -19.26 -12.26
C VAL A 32 4.88 -18.69 -12.61
N ASN A 33 4.97 -17.46 -13.11
CA ASN A 33 6.22 -16.84 -13.54
C ASN A 33 6.69 -15.68 -12.65
N CYS A 34 5.78 -15.04 -11.92
CA CYS A 34 6.11 -14.00 -10.96
C CYS A 34 6.93 -14.56 -9.79
N ASP A 35 7.74 -13.70 -9.19
CA ASP A 35 8.46 -14.03 -7.96
C ASP A 35 7.50 -14.19 -6.75
N ASP A 36 8.05 -14.43 -5.56
CA ASP A 36 7.24 -14.69 -4.36
C ASP A 36 6.47 -13.47 -3.85
N TYR A 37 6.66 -12.30 -4.47
CA TYR A 37 5.93 -11.05 -4.19
C TYR A 37 4.97 -10.70 -5.33
N GLY A 38 4.78 -11.61 -6.30
CA GLY A 38 3.91 -11.38 -7.44
C GLY A 38 4.50 -10.42 -8.47
N ARG A 39 5.83 -10.21 -8.48
CA ARG A 39 6.49 -9.23 -9.35
C ARG A 39 7.24 -9.87 -10.49
N MET A 40 7.34 -9.14 -11.61
CA MET A 40 8.04 -9.58 -12.82
C MET A 40 8.50 -8.37 -13.66
N ASP A 41 9.45 -8.60 -14.57
CA ASP A 41 9.78 -7.67 -15.65
C ASP A 41 8.53 -7.41 -16.52
N GLY A 42 8.26 -6.14 -16.82
CA GLY A 42 7.06 -5.70 -17.53
C GLY A 42 7.27 -5.49 -19.04
N ARG A 43 8.50 -5.66 -19.57
CA ARG A 43 8.75 -5.51 -21.01
C ARG A 43 8.05 -6.63 -21.77
N ALA A 44 7.24 -6.27 -22.76
CA ALA A 44 6.45 -7.22 -23.55
C ALA A 44 7.30 -8.35 -24.15
N ALA A 45 8.51 -8.07 -24.66
CA ALA A 45 9.45 -9.07 -25.16
C ALA A 45 9.83 -10.13 -24.12
N ILE A 46 10.12 -9.72 -22.88
CA ILE A 46 10.50 -10.62 -21.78
C ILE A 46 9.29 -11.42 -21.30
N VAL A 47 8.14 -10.75 -21.11
CA VAL A 47 6.88 -11.39 -20.73
C VAL A 47 6.48 -12.42 -21.79
N LYS A 48 6.47 -12.07 -23.08
CA LYS A 48 6.20 -12.98 -24.19
C LYS A 48 7.13 -14.19 -24.17
N SER A 49 8.44 -13.97 -24.12
CA SER A 49 9.43 -15.05 -24.16
C SER A 49 9.30 -16.02 -22.99
N ARG A 50 8.90 -15.52 -21.82
CA ARG A 50 8.80 -16.32 -20.59
C ARG A 50 7.47 -17.03 -20.44
N LEU A 51 6.37 -16.38 -20.80
CA LEU A 51 5.03 -16.95 -20.70
C LEU A 51 4.73 -17.87 -21.88
N PHE A 52 5.25 -17.58 -23.08
CA PHE A 52 4.89 -18.25 -24.33
C PHE A 52 6.12 -18.66 -25.18
N PRO A 53 7.13 -19.35 -24.60
CA PRO A 53 8.39 -19.64 -25.30
C PRO A 53 8.21 -20.44 -26.59
N LEU A 54 7.18 -21.29 -26.66
CA LEU A 54 6.93 -22.20 -27.79
C LEU A 54 5.71 -21.80 -28.64
N LYS A 55 5.11 -20.61 -28.42
CA LYS A 55 3.93 -20.15 -29.17
C LYS A 55 4.31 -18.98 -30.07
N SER A 56 4.69 -19.30 -31.31
CA SER A 56 5.17 -18.33 -32.31
C SER A 56 4.11 -17.31 -32.73
N ASN A 57 2.83 -17.67 -32.63
CA ASN A 57 1.69 -16.80 -32.97
C ASN A 57 1.42 -15.70 -31.93
N VAL A 58 2.04 -15.77 -30.74
CA VAL A 58 1.91 -14.73 -29.72
C VAL A 58 2.88 -13.60 -30.02
N THR A 59 2.38 -12.37 -30.12
CA THR A 59 3.19 -11.19 -30.44
C THR A 59 3.41 -10.31 -29.20
N GLU A 60 4.44 -9.47 -29.22
CA GLU A 60 4.64 -8.47 -28.16
C GLU A 60 3.48 -7.49 -28.06
N ARG A 61 2.85 -7.16 -29.20
CA ARG A 61 1.65 -6.33 -29.25
C ARG A 61 0.49 -6.97 -28.49
N SER A 62 0.15 -8.23 -28.77
CA SER A 62 -0.92 -8.93 -28.06
C SER A 62 -0.63 -9.06 -26.55
N ILE A 63 0.65 -9.22 -26.17
CA ILE A 63 1.03 -9.22 -24.75
C ILE A 63 0.83 -7.84 -24.13
N THR A 64 1.21 -6.77 -24.83
CA THR A 64 1.02 -5.40 -24.34
C THR A 64 -0.47 -5.09 -24.15
N GLU A 65 -1.30 -5.44 -25.13
CA GLU A 65 -2.76 -5.30 -25.07
C GLU A 65 -3.34 -6.08 -23.88
N ALA A 66 -2.91 -7.34 -23.68
CA ALA A 66 -3.36 -8.14 -22.56
C ALA A 66 -2.92 -7.58 -21.20
N LEU A 67 -1.67 -7.12 -21.05
CA LEU A 67 -1.20 -6.49 -19.82
C LEU A 67 -1.97 -5.19 -19.51
N ASN A 68 -2.27 -4.38 -20.53
CA ASN A 68 -3.11 -3.19 -20.36
C ASN A 68 -4.53 -3.55 -19.91
N LYS A 69 -5.13 -4.60 -20.48
CA LYS A 69 -6.45 -5.09 -20.03
C LYS A 69 -6.39 -5.60 -18.60
N LEU A 70 -5.41 -6.43 -18.24
CA LEU A 70 -5.21 -6.91 -16.86
C LEU A 70 -5.00 -5.77 -15.87
N SER A 71 -4.33 -4.69 -16.29
CA SER A 71 -4.19 -3.47 -15.49
C SER A 71 -5.50 -2.71 -15.34
N THR A 72 -6.28 -2.62 -16.42
CA THR A 72 -7.59 -1.94 -16.43
C THR A 72 -8.59 -2.62 -15.51
N VAL A 73 -8.63 -3.96 -15.49
CA VAL A 73 -9.51 -4.73 -14.59
C VAL A 73 -8.93 -4.90 -13.18
N GLY A 74 -7.73 -4.38 -12.92
CA GLY A 74 -7.13 -4.35 -11.58
C GLY A 74 -6.49 -5.67 -11.12
N LEU A 75 -6.15 -6.59 -12.03
CA LEU A 75 -5.42 -7.82 -11.71
C LEU A 75 -3.90 -7.62 -11.66
N VAL A 76 -3.40 -6.68 -12.45
CA VAL A 76 -1.98 -6.32 -12.56
C VAL A 76 -1.81 -4.82 -12.27
N THR A 77 -0.72 -4.45 -11.61
CA THR A 77 -0.23 -3.06 -11.57
C THR A 77 1.04 -2.99 -12.40
N MET A 78 1.03 -2.17 -13.45
CA MET A 78 2.22 -1.83 -14.21
C MET A 78 2.89 -0.62 -13.54
N TYR A 79 4.22 -0.67 -13.37
CA TYR A 79 5.00 0.43 -12.80
C TYR A 79 6.37 0.51 -13.45
N GLU A 80 7.07 1.62 -13.23
CA GLU A 80 8.43 1.82 -13.71
C GLU A 80 9.40 1.92 -12.53
N TYR A 81 10.60 1.37 -12.71
CA TYR A 81 11.71 1.57 -11.80
C TYR A 81 12.99 1.69 -12.62
N ASP A 82 13.73 2.79 -12.41
CA ASP A 82 14.98 3.07 -13.12
C ASP A 82 14.85 2.99 -14.66
N GLY A 83 13.80 3.60 -15.21
CA GLY A 83 13.55 3.63 -16.65
C GLY A 83 13.05 2.30 -17.25
N ARG A 84 12.73 1.30 -16.42
CA ARG A 84 12.33 -0.04 -16.88
C ARG A 84 10.93 -0.39 -16.38
N PRO A 85 10.06 -0.93 -17.26
CA PRO A 85 8.73 -1.34 -16.85
C PRO A 85 8.78 -2.68 -16.09
N TYR A 86 7.98 -2.75 -15.04
CA TYR A 86 7.74 -3.92 -14.20
C TYR A 86 6.23 -4.09 -14.00
N LEU A 87 5.85 -5.27 -13.51
CA LEU A 87 4.48 -5.56 -13.15
C LEU A 87 4.41 -6.23 -11.78
N GLN A 88 3.28 -6.05 -11.11
CA GLN A 88 2.94 -6.73 -9.86
C GLN A 88 1.50 -7.23 -9.89
N LEU A 89 1.27 -8.48 -9.48
CA LEU A 89 -0.08 -9.03 -9.30
C LEU A 89 -0.71 -8.47 -8.02
N VAL A 90 -1.86 -7.81 -8.17
CA VAL A 90 -2.48 -6.97 -7.12
C VAL A 90 -2.91 -7.77 -5.90
N THR A 91 -3.48 -8.96 -6.12
CA THR A 91 -4.04 -9.78 -5.04
C THR A 91 -3.11 -10.89 -4.58
N TRP A 92 -1.82 -10.84 -4.94
CA TRP A 92 -0.87 -11.94 -4.72
C TRP A 92 -0.90 -12.51 -3.31
N GLU A 93 -0.76 -11.67 -2.28
CA GLU A 93 -0.67 -12.10 -0.87
C GLU A 93 -1.95 -12.76 -0.35
N ARG A 94 -3.10 -12.52 -0.98
CA ARG A 94 -4.37 -13.19 -0.64
C ARG A 94 -4.46 -14.60 -1.22
N HIS A 95 -3.70 -14.89 -2.27
CA HIS A 95 -3.80 -16.14 -3.02
C HIS A 95 -2.54 -17.00 -2.95
N GLN A 96 -1.38 -16.41 -2.68
CA GLN A 96 -0.07 -17.08 -2.64
C GLN A 96 0.66 -16.79 -1.34
N SER A 97 1.38 -17.78 -0.81
CA SER A 97 2.25 -17.61 0.35
C SER A 97 3.60 -17.02 -0.05
N ILE A 98 4.04 -15.97 0.65
CA ILE A 98 5.40 -15.42 0.52
C ILE A 98 6.36 -16.26 1.36
N ARG A 99 7.38 -16.85 0.72
CA ARG A 99 8.40 -17.66 1.41
C ARG A 99 9.80 -17.06 1.29
N ALA A 100 10.06 -16.33 0.20
CA ALA A 100 11.31 -15.61 0.03
C ALA A 100 11.43 -14.44 1.02
N LYS A 101 12.66 -14.13 1.44
CA LYS A 101 12.98 -12.96 2.28
C LYS A 101 13.09 -11.65 1.49
N LYS A 102 13.37 -11.74 0.19
CA LYS A 102 13.57 -10.59 -0.71
C LYS A 102 12.99 -10.87 -2.09
N SER A 103 12.41 -9.85 -2.70
CA SER A 103 11.93 -9.89 -4.09
C SER A 103 13.11 -9.84 -5.05
N LYS A 104 12.92 -10.44 -6.24
CA LYS A 104 13.87 -10.34 -7.36
C LYS A 104 13.71 -9.05 -8.16
N TYR A 105 12.59 -8.37 -7.96
CA TYR A 105 12.18 -7.19 -8.71
C TYR A 105 11.94 -6.02 -7.75
N PRO A 106 12.11 -4.77 -8.20
CA PRO A 106 11.89 -3.60 -7.35
C PRO A 106 10.46 -3.53 -6.81
N SER A 107 10.25 -2.83 -5.69
CA SER A 107 8.89 -2.51 -5.23
C SER A 107 8.42 -1.22 -5.91
N PRO A 108 7.14 -1.07 -6.28
CA PRO A 108 6.59 0.20 -6.74
C PRO A 108 6.78 1.34 -5.71
N GLU A 109 6.83 1.01 -4.41
CA GLU A 109 7.05 1.98 -3.32
C GLU A 109 8.51 2.50 -3.25
N SER A 110 9.46 1.77 -3.83
CA SER A 110 10.88 2.16 -3.81
C SER A 110 11.22 3.32 -4.75
N GLY A 111 10.22 3.91 -5.44
CA GLY A 111 10.36 5.12 -6.23
C GLY A 111 10.48 6.42 -5.41
N VAL A 112 10.20 6.37 -4.10
CA VAL A 112 10.53 7.46 -3.18
C VAL A 112 11.95 7.24 -2.67
N LYS A 113 12.90 8.00 -3.22
CA LYS A 113 14.26 8.07 -2.66
C LYS A 113 14.23 8.82 -1.32
N THR A 114 13.83 8.16 -0.25
CA THR A 114 14.44 8.44 1.06
C THR A 114 15.79 7.73 1.07
N SER A 115 16.82 8.47 0.69
CA SER A 115 18.20 8.08 0.86
C SER A 115 18.45 7.79 2.34
N ALA A 116 18.60 6.52 2.69
CA ALA A 116 19.18 6.11 3.96
C ALA A 116 20.20 5.00 3.73
N SER A 117 21.46 5.42 3.79
CA SER A 117 22.61 4.65 4.25
C SER A 117 23.25 3.63 3.30
N ASN A 118 24.07 4.16 2.38
CA ASN A 118 25.32 3.48 2.02
C ASN A 118 26.30 3.60 3.19
N ARG A 119 26.59 2.47 3.84
CA ARG A 119 27.70 2.31 4.77
C ARG A 119 28.96 1.94 3.97
N VAL A 120 29.81 2.91 3.69
CA VAL A 120 31.23 2.67 3.38
C VAL A 120 32.06 3.70 4.14
N GLN A 121 32.91 3.19 5.03
CA GLN A 121 33.94 3.92 5.77
C GLN A 121 35.10 4.27 4.83
N VAL A 122 35.57 5.51 4.86
CA VAL A 122 37.02 5.83 4.83
C VAL A 122 37.25 7.28 5.28
N GLN A 123 38.24 7.46 6.15
CA GLN A 123 38.77 8.73 6.64
C GLN A 123 39.79 9.31 5.64
N ALA A 124 39.87 10.64 5.50
CA ALA A 124 41.07 11.46 5.77
C ALA A 124 40.99 12.88 5.17
N ASN A 125 41.24 13.87 6.06
CA ASN A 125 41.90 15.17 5.93
C ASN A 125 41.49 16.20 4.86
N ALA A 126 41.02 17.36 5.38
CA ALA A 126 40.96 18.67 4.72
C ALA A 126 42.34 19.36 4.69
N PRO A 127 42.55 20.47 3.93
CA PRO A 127 42.03 21.78 4.35
C PRO A 127 41.48 22.72 3.24
N VAL A 128 40.44 23.48 3.63
CA VAL A 128 40.16 24.94 3.52
C VAL A 128 40.51 25.73 2.23
N ILE A 129 39.53 26.45 1.68
CA ILE A 129 39.44 27.92 1.38
C ILE A 129 38.00 28.18 0.85
N GLN A 130 37.07 28.61 1.70
CA GLN A 130 36.55 29.98 1.86
C GLN A 130 36.02 30.69 0.59
N SER A 131 34.70 30.77 0.47
CA SER A 131 33.96 32.05 0.51
C SER A 131 32.44 31.82 0.43
N ASN A 132 31.75 32.11 1.55
CA ASN A 132 30.31 32.35 1.68
C ASN A 132 30.02 33.84 1.32
N PRO A 133 28.78 34.36 1.15
CA PRO A 133 27.64 34.18 2.08
C PRO A 133 26.24 33.94 1.46
N ASN A 134 25.55 32.96 2.04
CA ASN A 134 24.15 32.86 2.55
C ASN A 134 23.32 34.17 2.75
N PRO A 135 22.05 34.15 3.25
CA PRO A 135 21.09 33.05 3.57
C PRO A 135 19.62 33.35 3.10
N ILE A 136 18.63 32.46 3.22
CA ILE A 136 17.66 32.30 4.35
C ILE A 136 16.80 31.06 3.95
N GLN A 137 16.84 29.87 4.55
CA GLN A 137 16.52 29.39 5.92
C GLN A 137 15.04 29.44 6.35
N SER A 138 14.74 28.43 7.16
CA SER A 138 13.55 28.19 7.99
C SER A 138 12.31 27.63 7.30
N GLU A 139 11.52 26.74 7.89
CA GLU A 139 11.69 25.67 8.89
C GLU A 139 10.29 25.07 9.01
N SER A 140 10.23 23.80 9.39
CA SER A 140 9.05 23.17 9.97
C SER A 140 8.55 23.97 11.18
N GLU A 141 7.28 24.35 11.19
CA GLU A 141 6.54 24.45 12.45
C GLU A 141 5.03 24.25 12.26
N SER A 142 4.52 23.38 13.13
CA SER A 142 3.13 23.20 13.47
C SER A 142 2.50 24.51 13.95
N ASN A 143 1.47 25.00 13.28
CA ASN A 143 0.46 25.78 13.97
C ASN A 143 -0.93 25.64 13.34
N ALA A 144 -1.88 25.27 14.19
CA ALA A 144 -3.30 25.22 13.89
C ALA A 144 -3.81 26.63 13.58
N ARG A 145 -4.30 26.82 12.36
CA ARG A 145 -5.29 27.83 11.97
C ARG A 145 -5.83 27.44 10.59
N THR A 146 -7.15 27.33 10.55
CA THR A 146 -8.08 27.00 9.46
C THR A 146 -7.51 27.19 8.06
N ARG A 147 -6.89 26.14 7.51
CA ARG A 147 -6.60 26.07 6.08
C ARG A 147 -7.87 25.57 5.41
N GLU A 148 -8.42 26.36 4.50
CA GLU A 148 -9.43 25.87 3.56
C GLU A 148 -8.76 24.74 2.76
N ASN A 149 -8.97 23.50 3.20
CA ASN A 149 -8.47 22.34 2.46
C ASN A 149 -9.16 22.36 1.11
N THR A 150 -8.38 22.55 0.06
CA THR A 150 -8.88 22.41 -1.30
C THR A 150 -9.35 20.98 -1.52
N PRO A 151 -10.33 20.72 -2.41
CA PRO A 151 -10.78 19.36 -2.71
C PRO A 151 -9.63 18.42 -3.10
N LYS A 152 -8.55 18.95 -3.68
CA LYS A 152 -7.35 18.20 -4.03
C LYS A 152 -6.55 17.73 -2.81
N GLU A 153 -6.37 18.59 -1.81
CA GLU A 153 -5.68 18.23 -0.56
C GLU A 153 -6.49 17.21 0.26
N GLY A 154 -7.81 17.36 0.28
CA GLY A 154 -8.70 16.39 0.92
C GLY A 154 -8.60 15.00 0.30
N PHE A 155 -8.45 14.92 -1.03
CA PHE A 155 -8.26 13.64 -1.71
C PHE A 155 -6.93 12.98 -1.37
N GLU A 156 -5.82 13.74 -1.34
CA GLU A 156 -4.51 13.17 -0.99
C GLU A 156 -4.48 12.68 0.48
N GLN A 157 -5.17 13.38 1.39
CA GLN A 157 -5.35 12.90 2.77
C GLN A 157 -6.17 11.62 2.81
N PHE A 158 -7.33 11.58 2.14
CA PHE A 158 -8.15 10.37 2.01
C PHE A 158 -7.34 9.20 1.44
N TRP A 159 -6.56 9.46 0.39
CA TRP A 159 -5.74 8.46 -0.29
C TRP A 159 -4.66 7.88 0.63
N THR A 160 -4.03 8.73 1.45
CA THR A 160 -2.97 8.33 2.37
C THR A 160 -3.49 7.44 3.50
N VAL A 161 -4.69 7.71 4.03
CA VAL A 161 -5.26 6.95 5.15
C VAL A 161 -5.98 5.66 4.74
N TYR A 162 -6.33 5.51 3.46
CA TYR A 162 -7.10 4.36 2.99
C TYR A 162 -6.21 3.10 2.88
N PRO A 163 -6.52 1.97 3.53
CA PRO A 163 -5.63 0.79 3.59
C PRO A 163 -5.41 0.10 2.24
N LYS A 164 -6.31 0.34 1.30
CA LYS A 164 -6.33 -0.25 -0.04
C LYS A 164 -6.11 0.86 -1.08
N GLN A 165 -4.85 1.11 -1.45
CA GLN A 165 -4.48 2.21 -2.35
C GLN A 165 -4.46 1.79 -3.83
N TYR A 166 -5.60 1.36 -4.39
CA TYR A 166 -5.75 1.03 -5.82
C TYR A 166 -6.90 1.79 -6.49
N GLY A 167 -6.86 1.91 -7.82
CA GLY A 167 -7.87 2.66 -8.59
C GLY A 167 -7.87 4.16 -8.29
N LYS A 168 -6.67 4.77 -8.18
CA LYS A 168 -6.52 6.22 -7.91
C LYS A 168 -7.26 7.08 -8.95
N PRO A 169 -7.21 6.80 -10.27
CA PRO A 169 -7.95 7.57 -11.27
C PRO A 169 -9.47 7.52 -11.07
N GLU A 170 -10.02 6.34 -10.79
CA GLU A 170 -11.45 6.14 -10.54
C GLU A 170 -11.87 6.81 -9.23
N ALA A 171 -11.08 6.65 -8.17
CA ALA A 171 -11.32 7.32 -6.89
C ALA A 171 -11.26 8.84 -7.02
N MET A 172 -10.31 9.38 -7.79
CA MET A 172 -10.20 10.81 -8.08
C MET A 172 -11.41 11.31 -8.87
N ARG A 173 -11.91 10.50 -9.81
CA ARG A 173 -13.13 10.82 -10.58
C ARG A 173 -14.35 10.89 -9.66
N GLU A 174 -14.52 9.91 -8.77
CA GLU A 174 -15.62 9.92 -7.79
C GLU A 174 -15.47 11.08 -6.78
N TRP A 175 -14.25 11.39 -6.35
CA TRP A 175 -13.96 12.52 -5.46
C TRP A 175 -14.29 13.88 -6.11
N THR A 176 -13.92 14.04 -7.38
CA THR A 176 -14.24 15.23 -8.17
C THR A 176 -15.75 15.35 -8.37
N ALA A 177 -16.42 14.25 -8.70
CA ALA A 177 -17.88 14.21 -8.86
C ALA A 177 -18.63 14.51 -7.54
N LEU A 178 -18.07 14.09 -6.40
CA LEU A 178 -18.60 14.39 -5.07
C LEU A 178 -18.44 15.88 -4.70
N SER A 179 -17.38 16.53 -5.22
CA SER A 179 -17.03 17.92 -4.93
C SER A 179 -17.14 18.28 -3.43
N PRO A 180 -16.44 17.54 -2.54
CA PRO A 180 -16.62 17.70 -1.11
C PRO A 180 -16.04 19.03 -0.61
N ASP A 181 -16.76 19.68 0.30
CA ASP A 181 -16.26 20.83 1.03
C ASP A 181 -15.25 20.41 2.12
N THR A 182 -14.60 21.38 2.76
CA THR A 182 -13.59 21.14 3.79
C THR A 182 -14.13 20.32 4.97
N ALA A 183 -15.39 20.51 5.34
CA ALA A 183 -16.03 19.77 6.44
C ALA A 183 -16.27 18.30 6.06
N LEU A 184 -16.72 18.06 4.84
CA LEU A 184 -16.96 16.72 4.29
C LEU A 184 -15.64 15.97 4.06
N CYS A 185 -14.59 16.65 3.57
CA CYS A 185 -13.24 16.07 3.46
C CYS A 185 -12.76 15.55 4.83
N SER A 186 -12.84 16.40 5.86
CA SER A 186 -12.41 16.06 7.22
C SER A 186 -13.22 14.91 7.79
N LYS A 187 -14.54 14.89 7.55
CA LYS A 187 -15.43 13.81 7.97
C LYS A 187 -15.06 12.48 7.30
N ILE A 188 -14.81 12.48 5.99
CA ILE A 188 -14.44 11.28 5.23
C ILE A 188 -13.13 10.70 5.78
N VAL A 189 -12.08 11.53 5.90
CA VAL A 189 -10.76 11.09 6.39
C VAL A 189 -10.84 10.50 7.80
N ALA A 190 -11.44 11.22 8.75
CA ALA A 190 -11.59 10.74 10.13
C ALA A 190 -12.40 9.44 10.23
N THR A 191 -13.39 9.28 9.34
CA THR A 191 -14.21 8.07 9.30
C THR A 191 -13.43 6.88 8.76
N VAL A 192 -12.63 7.08 7.71
CA VAL A 192 -11.74 6.05 7.16
C VAL A 192 -10.74 5.59 8.20
N GLU A 193 -10.02 6.51 8.86
CA GLU A 193 -9.05 6.17 9.92
C GLU A 193 -9.66 5.29 11.01
N ARG A 194 -10.88 5.62 11.43
CA ARG A 194 -11.60 4.81 12.42
C ARG A 194 -12.03 3.45 11.87
N GLN A 195 -12.55 3.41 10.64
CA GLN A 195 -12.94 2.14 10.02
C GLN A 195 -11.74 1.22 9.82
N CYS A 196 -10.54 1.75 9.56
CA CYS A 196 -9.29 0.97 9.53
C CYS A 196 -8.97 0.27 10.85
N GLN A 197 -9.43 0.83 11.96
CA GLN A 197 -9.25 0.26 13.29
C GLN A 197 -10.40 -0.69 13.69
N SER A 198 -11.44 -0.83 12.86
CA SER A 198 -12.58 -1.69 13.16
C SER A 198 -12.24 -3.17 12.96
N LYS A 199 -12.86 -4.04 13.77
CA LYS A 199 -12.71 -5.49 13.64
C LYS A 199 -13.04 -5.98 12.23
N ASP A 200 -14.09 -5.44 11.61
CA ASP A 200 -14.52 -5.85 10.26
C ASP A 200 -13.46 -5.57 9.18
N TRP A 201 -12.67 -4.50 9.33
CA TRP A 201 -11.61 -4.14 8.38
C TRP A 201 -10.26 -4.77 8.73
N GLN A 202 -10.06 -5.21 9.98
CA GLN A 202 -8.91 -6.00 10.39
C GLN A 202 -9.13 -7.51 10.15
N GLN A 203 -10.39 -7.95 10.11
CA GLN A 203 -10.78 -9.33 9.92
C GLN A 203 -10.47 -9.81 8.51
N GLU A 204 -10.05 -11.08 8.42
CA GLU A 204 -9.75 -11.76 7.16
C GLU A 204 -8.80 -10.95 6.25
N ASN A 205 -7.81 -10.29 6.87
CA ASN A 205 -6.82 -9.45 6.18
C ASN A 205 -7.45 -8.34 5.32
N GLY A 206 -8.47 -7.67 5.86
CA GLY A 206 -9.16 -6.56 5.18
C GLY A 206 -10.05 -7.00 4.02
N LYS A 207 -10.59 -8.23 4.06
CA LYS A 207 -11.50 -8.77 3.04
C LYS A 207 -12.68 -7.83 2.76
N TYR A 208 -13.25 -7.22 3.80
CA TYR A 208 -14.45 -6.39 3.72
C TYR A 208 -14.20 -4.91 3.44
N ILE A 209 -12.93 -4.48 3.34
CA ILE A 209 -12.60 -3.10 2.98
C ILE A 209 -13.01 -2.88 1.51
N PRO A 210 -13.94 -1.98 1.20
CA PRO A 210 -14.34 -1.71 -0.18
C PRO A 210 -13.21 -1.01 -0.94
N ASN A 211 -13.27 -0.99 -2.27
CA ASN A 211 -12.32 -0.19 -3.05
C ASN A 211 -12.56 1.31 -2.81
N PRO A 212 -11.53 2.18 -2.92
CA PRO A 212 -11.67 3.62 -2.62
C PRO A 212 -12.77 4.32 -3.44
N ALA A 213 -12.87 4.03 -4.74
CA ALA A 213 -13.90 4.61 -5.61
C ALA A 213 -15.33 4.22 -5.20
N LYS A 214 -15.54 2.96 -4.82
CA LYS A 214 -16.80 2.38 -4.35
C LYS A 214 -17.16 2.91 -2.97
N TYR A 215 -16.17 3.07 -2.10
CA TYR A 215 -16.34 3.73 -0.80
C TYR A 215 -16.87 5.15 -0.99
N LEU A 216 -16.27 5.90 -1.93
CA LEU A 216 -16.69 7.26 -2.27
C LEU A 216 -18.09 7.30 -2.89
N ARG A 217 -18.35 6.44 -3.87
CA ARG A 217 -19.62 6.35 -4.60
C ARG A 217 -20.80 5.95 -3.72
N GLU A 218 -20.60 4.98 -2.84
CA GLU A 218 -21.64 4.45 -1.95
C GLU A 218 -21.75 5.22 -0.64
N ARG A 219 -21.03 6.33 -0.50
CA ARG A 219 -21.11 7.24 0.64
C ARG A 219 -20.93 6.56 2.00
N ARG A 220 -20.01 5.60 2.09
CA ARG A 220 -19.88 4.70 3.25
C ARG A 220 -19.39 5.36 4.54
N TRP A 221 -19.10 6.67 4.51
CA TRP A 221 -18.82 7.48 5.69
C TRP A 221 -20.09 8.07 6.35
N GLU A 222 -21.24 8.08 5.67
CA GLU A 222 -22.45 8.76 6.16
C GLU A 222 -23.07 8.10 7.40
N GLY A 223 -22.88 6.78 7.58
CA GLY A 223 -23.44 6.01 8.69
C GLY A 223 -22.54 5.84 9.93
N VAL A 224 -21.32 6.39 9.92
CA VAL A 224 -20.37 6.20 11.04
C VAL A 224 -20.49 7.34 12.05
N LYS A 225 -20.89 7.01 13.28
CA LYS A 225 -20.91 7.97 14.39
C LYS A 225 -19.52 8.21 14.94
N LEU A 226 -18.84 9.27 14.53
CA LEU A 226 -17.54 9.65 15.11
C LEU A 226 -17.70 9.95 16.62
N PRO A 227 -16.75 9.51 17.48
CA PRO A 227 -16.80 9.80 18.90
C PRO A 227 -16.73 11.32 19.13
N THR A 228 -17.51 11.82 20.08
CA THR A 228 -17.42 13.23 20.46
C THR A 228 -16.20 13.45 21.35
N LYS A 229 -15.70 14.69 21.49
CA LYS A 229 -14.56 15.02 22.38
C LYS A 229 -14.72 14.51 23.83
N ARG A 230 -15.95 14.20 24.29
CA ARG A 230 -16.23 13.57 25.58
C ARG A 230 -15.86 12.08 25.62
N ASP A 231 -15.94 11.36 24.51
CA ASP A 231 -15.69 9.91 24.44
C ASP A 231 -14.19 9.57 24.31
N GLN A 232 -13.36 10.51 23.84
CA GLN A 232 -11.90 10.36 23.76
C GLN A 232 -11.20 10.40 25.12
N ALA A 233 -11.79 11.07 26.11
CA ALA A 233 -11.26 11.10 27.48
C ALA A 233 -11.45 9.76 28.21
N SER A 234 -12.50 9.02 27.87
CA SER A 234 -12.84 7.73 28.49
C SER A 234 -11.93 6.59 28.04
N PHE A 235 -11.37 6.67 26.83
CA PHE A 235 -10.48 5.63 26.27
C PHE A 235 -9.04 5.74 26.80
N ASN A 236 -8.59 6.94 27.18
CA ASN A 236 -7.24 7.16 27.73
C ASN A 236 -7.10 6.82 29.23
N ALA A 237 -8.21 6.61 29.94
CA ALA A 237 -8.21 6.39 31.39
C ALA A 237 -8.13 4.91 31.81
N MET A 238 -8.22 3.95 30.88
CA MET A 238 -8.23 2.51 31.20
C MET A 238 -6.84 1.84 31.17
N ASP A 239 -5.77 2.55 30.79
CA ASP A 239 -4.41 1.99 30.66
C ASP A 239 -3.40 2.50 31.72
N LEU A 240 -3.87 3.05 32.85
CA LEU A 240 -2.99 3.61 33.90
C LEU A 240 -3.12 2.99 35.30
N ASP A 241 -3.72 1.81 35.42
CA ASP A 241 -3.62 0.97 36.62
C ASP A 241 -2.98 -0.39 36.28
N ASN A 242 -1.71 -0.36 35.85
CA ASN A 242 -0.88 -1.55 35.86
C ASN A 242 -0.17 -1.62 37.22
N ASP A 243 -0.83 -2.36 38.10
CA ASP A 243 -0.48 -2.75 39.47
C ASP A 243 0.97 -3.32 39.51
N ILE A 244 1.98 -2.47 39.74
CA ILE A 244 3.34 -2.90 40.08
C ILE A 244 3.28 -3.46 41.51
N ARG A 245 3.09 -4.77 41.64
CA ARG A 245 3.43 -5.48 42.87
C ARG A 245 4.92 -5.82 42.86
N PRO A 246 5.73 -5.34 43.81
CA PRO A 246 7.12 -5.75 43.92
C PRO A 246 7.20 -7.21 44.41
N LEU A 247 8.00 -8.02 43.71
CA LEU A 247 8.40 -9.36 44.15
C LEU A 247 9.27 -9.24 45.42
N PRO A 248 9.15 -10.14 46.40
CA PRO A 248 9.95 -10.08 47.62
C PRO A 248 11.41 -10.49 47.35
N LEU A 249 12.33 -9.69 47.90
CA LEU A 249 13.78 -9.94 47.92
C LEU A 249 14.10 -11.18 48.77
N ILE A 250 14.77 -12.16 48.16
CA ILE A 250 15.40 -13.26 48.87
C ILE A 250 16.71 -12.73 49.48
N SER A 251 16.73 -12.49 50.79
CA SER A 251 17.98 -12.33 51.55
C SER A 251 18.52 -13.70 51.94
N ARG A 252 19.72 -14.02 51.45
CA ARG A 252 20.66 -14.94 52.11
C ARG A 252 21.51 -14.13 53.07
N GLY A 253 21.65 -14.59 54.30
CA GLY A 253 22.59 -14.08 55.29
C GLY A 253 22.57 -14.98 56.52
N ASP A 254 23.74 -15.50 56.84
CA ASP A 254 24.03 -16.57 57.78
C ASP A 254 24.00 -16.15 59.27
N GLU A 255 23.99 -17.21 60.12
CA GLU A 255 24.75 -17.35 61.37
C GLU A 255 24.26 -16.79 62.75
N HIS A 256 24.34 -17.73 63.71
CA HIS A 256 24.54 -17.65 65.16
C HIS A 256 23.35 -17.52 66.14
N GLY A 257 23.24 -18.56 66.98
CA GLY A 257 22.38 -18.70 68.15
C GLY A 257 22.20 -20.17 68.54
#